data_AF-A0A3S5ANN5-F1
#
_entry.id   AF-A0A3S5ANN5-F1
#
_cell.length_a   1.000
_cell.length_b   1.000
_cell.length_c   1.000
_cell.angle_alpha   90.00
_cell.angle_beta   90.00
_cell.angle_gamma   90.00
#
_symmetry.space_group_name_H-M   'P 1'
#
loop_
_entity.id
_entity.type
_entity.pdbx_description
1 polymer ?
#
loop_
_entity_poly.entity_id
_entity_poly.type
_entity_poly.pdbx_seq_one_letter_code
_entity_poly.pdbx_strand_id
1 'polypeptide(L)'
;MSFECLDKPCYELSNELLHDSHHSEYLKQIPTTQLQRLLSILKDLIKGVSLSESLANNDKLYTIDPDENLNLLDKGKKKEIMNELYLLNQETPDDEGFVYDKQVDFKHSLIETCDWDDTEEEF
;
A
#
# COMPACT_ATOMS: atom_id res chain seq x y z
N MET A 1 -6.89 27.87 16.44
CA MET A 1 -6.84 26.79 15.44
C MET A 1 -8.18 26.07 15.52
N SER A 2 -9.02 26.25 14.51
CA SER A 2 -10.40 25.75 14.49
C SER A 2 -10.42 24.22 14.47
N PHE A 3 -11.18 23.63 15.40
CA PHE A 3 -11.38 22.18 15.53
C PHE A 3 -12.13 21.56 14.33
N GLU A 4 -12.59 22.36 13.36
CA GLU A 4 -13.28 21.93 12.14
C GLU A 4 -12.45 21.02 11.22
N CYS A 5 -11.12 21.03 11.35
CA CYS A 5 -10.23 20.12 10.61
C CYS A 5 -10.39 18.65 11.05
N LEU A 6 -10.82 18.39 12.29
CA LEU A 6 -10.82 17.02 12.83
C LEU A 6 -11.92 16.12 12.26
N ASP A 7 -12.98 16.70 11.72
CA ASP A 7 -14.15 15.95 11.22
C ASP A 7 -13.99 15.50 9.77
N LYS A 8 -13.17 16.19 8.97
CA LYS A 8 -12.97 15.86 7.55
C LYS A 8 -12.17 14.56 7.37
N PRO A 9 -12.49 13.70 6.38
CA PRO A 9 -11.69 12.51 6.09
C PRO A 9 -10.26 12.89 5.65
N CYS A 10 -9.27 12.04 5.95
CA CYS A 10 -7.85 12.33 5.68
C CYS A 10 -7.54 12.55 4.19
N TYR A 11 -8.33 11.96 3.29
CA TYR A 11 -8.22 12.20 1.85
C TYR A 11 -8.55 13.65 1.48
N GLU A 12 -9.65 14.18 2.01
CA GLU A 12 -10.10 15.55 1.74
C GLU A 12 -9.11 16.57 2.31
N LEU A 13 -8.63 16.35 3.54
CA LEU A 13 -7.58 17.16 4.15
C LEU A 13 -6.28 17.13 3.35
N SER A 14 -5.86 15.96 2.87
CA SER A 14 -4.65 15.84 2.05
C SER A 14 -4.76 16.66 0.76
N ASN A 15 -5.93 16.65 0.12
CA ASN A 15 -6.18 17.44 -1.08
C ASN A 15 -6.17 18.94 -0.79
N GLU A 16 -6.82 19.40 0.28
CA GLU A 16 -6.80 20.82 0.66
C GLU A 16 -5.36 21.31 0.90
N LEU A 17 -4.55 20.52 1.63
CA LEU A 17 -3.16 20.85 1.91
C LEU A 17 -2.27 20.88 0.66
N LEU A 18 -2.53 19.99 -0.32
CA LEU A 18 -1.81 19.97 -1.58
C LEU A 18 -2.15 21.16 -2.50
N HIS A 19 -3.33 21.76 -2.35
CA HIS A 19 -3.76 22.93 -3.13
C HIS A 19 -3.44 24.27 -2.44
N ASP A 20 -3.02 24.25 -1.18
CA ASP A 20 -2.61 25.45 -0.46
C ASP A 20 -1.25 25.97 -0.98
N SER A 21 -1.23 27.22 -1.43
CA SER A 21 -0.03 27.91 -1.91
C SER A 21 1.14 27.92 -0.92
N HIS A 22 0.88 27.85 0.38
CA HIS A 22 1.92 27.95 1.41
C HIS A 22 2.65 26.62 1.67
N HIS A 23 1.96 25.49 1.47
CA HIS A 23 2.45 24.16 1.83
C HIS A 23 2.65 23.23 0.62
N SER A 24 2.04 23.53 -0.52
CA SER A 24 2.04 22.68 -1.71
C SER A 24 3.44 22.35 -2.24
N GLU A 25 4.40 23.28 -2.19
CA GLU A 25 5.76 23.02 -2.70
C GLU A 25 6.50 21.93 -1.93
N TYR A 26 6.26 21.82 -0.63
CA TYR A 26 6.86 20.80 0.23
C TYR A 26 6.07 19.49 0.16
N LEU A 27 4.74 19.57 0.11
CA LEU A 27 3.87 18.40 0.15
C LEU A 27 3.80 17.64 -1.17
N LYS A 28 4.03 18.30 -2.32
CA LYS A 28 4.11 17.62 -3.63
C LYS A 28 5.27 16.64 -3.77
N GLN A 29 6.28 16.74 -2.91
CA GLN A 29 7.44 15.85 -2.90
C GLN A 29 7.18 14.55 -2.13
N ILE A 30 6.06 14.48 -1.40
CA ILE A 30 5.71 13.36 -0.53
C ILE A 30 4.61 12.55 -1.23
N PRO A 31 4.71 11.20 -1.27
CA PRO A 31 3.63 10.36 -1.77
C PRO A 31 2.31 10.65 -1.02
N THR A 32 1.22 10.79 -1.76
CA THR A 32 -0.10 11.13 -1.19
C THR A 32 -0.54 10.10 -0.14
N THR A 33 -0.20 8.83 -0.34
CA THR A 33 -0.43 7.72 0.60
C THR A 33 0.28 7.96 1.94
N GLN A 34 1.54 8.41 1.92
CA GLN A 34 2.32 8.74 3.11
C GLN A 34 1.75 9.98 3.83
N LEU A 35 1.33 11.00 3.09
CA LEU A 35 0.69 12.18 3.66
C LEU A 35 -0.63 11.83 4.37
N GLN A 36 -1.47 11.00 3.75
CA GLN A 36 -2.73 10.54 4.36
C GLN A 36 -2.49 9.69 5.61
N ARG A 37 -1.46 8.83 5.60
CA ARG A 37 -1.02 8.07 6.79
C ARG A 37 -0.62 9.01 7.92
N LEU A 38 0.22 10.01 7.64
CA LEU A 38 0.65 11.00 8.63
C LEU A 38 -0.54 11.76 9.23
N LEU A 39 -1.47 12.20 8.37
CA LEU A 39 -2.70 12.88 8.82
C LEU A 39 -3.55 11.97 9.70
N SER A 40 -3.68 10.68 9.38
CA SER A 40 -4.39 9.72 10.23
C SER A 40 -3.76 9.63 11.62
N ILE A 41 -2.44 9.50 11.69
CA ILE A 41 -1.71 9.42 12.96
C ILE A 41 -1.88 10.69 13.78
N LEU A 42 -1.77 11.86 13.15
CA LEU A 42 -1.96 13.14 13.83
C LEU A 42 -3.38 13.29 14.39
N LYS A 43 -4.40 12.87 13.64
CA LYS A 43 -5.79 12.91 14.11
C LYS A 43 -6.02 11.98 15.30
N ASP A 44 -5.43 10.79 15.28
CA ASP A 44 -5.51 9.83 16.39
C ASP A 44 -4.86 10.40 17.66
N LEU A 45 -3.68 11.02 17.53
CA LEU A 45 -2.98 11.68 18.64
C LEU A 45 -3.80 12.83 19.23
N ILE A 46 -4.44 13.65 18.39
CA ILE A 46 -5.31 14.74 18.87
C ILE A 46 -6.55 14.19 19.60
N LYS A 47 -7.05 13.03 19.19
CA LYS A 47 -8.16 12.33 19.85
C LYS A 47 -7.76 11.59 21.14
N GLY A 48 -6.48 11.60 21.50
CA GLY A 48 -5.96 10.96 22.71
C GLY A 48 -5.63 9.47 22.55
N VAL A 49 -5.56 8.94 21.33
CA VAL A 49 -5.06 7.59 21.05
C VAL A 49 -3.55 7.57 21.26
N SER A 50 -3.01 6.49 21.81
CA SER A 50 -1.57 6.35 22.00
C SER A 50 -0.83 6.25 20.66
N LEU A 51 0.39 6.78 20.58
CA LEU A 51 1.19 6.72 19.36
C LEU A 51 1.42 5.27 18.89
N SER A 52 1.71 4.36 19.82
CA SER A 52 1.91 2.95 19.54
C SER A 52 0.67 2.29 18.92
N GLU A 53 -0.51 2.64 19.42
CA GLU A 53 -1.77 2.09 18.92
C GLU A 53 -2.12 2.66 17.55
N SER A 54 -1.93 3.97 17.34
CA SER A 54 -2.16 4.59 16.03
C SER A 54 -1.22 4.03 14.96
N LEU A 55 0.06 3.82 15.29
CA LEU A 55 1.01 3.17 14.39
C LEU A 55 0.58 1.75 14.04
N ALA A 56 0.22 0.93 15.03
CA ALA A 56 -0.23 -0.44 14.79
C ALA A 56 -1.51 -0.49 13.92
N ASN A 57 -2.44 0.43 14.11
CA ASN A 57 -3.65 0.52 13.29
C ASN A 57 -3.34 0.93 11.85
N ASN A 58 -2.42 1.88 11.66
CA ASN A 58 -1.97 2.27 10.33
C ASN A 58 -1.21 1.12 9.65
N ASP A 59 -0.31 0.43 10.36
CA ASP A 59 0.44 -0.69 9.79
C ASP A 59 -0.49 -1.79 9.26
N LYS A 60 -1.59 -2.10 9.96
CA LYS A 60 -2.62 -3.04 9.46
C LYS A 60 -3.31 -2.57 8.18
N LEU A 61 -3.52 -1.26 8.02
CA LEU A 61 -4.20 -0.70 6.85
C LEU A 61 -3.29 -0.61 5.62
N TYR A 62 -2.00 -0.36 5.83
CA TYR A 62 -1.01 -0.16 4.77
C TYR A 62 -0.17 -1.41 4.45
N THR A 63 -0.26 -2.46 5.25
CA THR A 63 0.36 -3.76 4.95
C THR A 63 -0.58 -4.60 4.09
N ILE A 64 -0.04 -5.16 3.00
CA ILE A 64 -0.75 -6.13 2.17
C ILE A 64 -0.44 -7.51 2.73
N ASP A 65 -1.45 -8.19 3.26
CA ASP A 65 -1.35 -9.58 3.70
C ASP A 65 -1.60 -10.50 2.49
N PRO A 66 -0.64 -11.38 2.13
CA PRO A 66 -0.79 -12.29 0.99
C PRO A 66 -1.93 -13.30 1.16
N ASP A 67 -2.33 -13.62 2.39
CA ASP A 67 -3.36 -14.63 2.70
C ASP A 67 -4.77 -14.02 2.88
N GLU A 68 -4.90 -12.70 2.76
CA GLU A 68 -6.16 -12.00 3.00
C GLU A 68 -7.11 -12.08 1.81
N ASN A 69 -8.40 -12.28 2.10
CA ASN A 69 -9.43 -12.32 1.08
C ASN A 69 -9.72 -10.93 0.50
N LEU A 70 -9.04 -10.58 -0.58
CA LEU A 70 -9.14 -9.30 -1.29
C LEU A 70 -10.52 -8.99 -1.88
N ASN A 71 -11.42 -9.99 -1.96
CA ASN A 71 -12.79 -9.76 -2.47
C ASN A 71 -13.71 -9.12 -1.43
N LEU A 72 -13.38 -9.20 -0.14
CA LEU A 72 -14.16 -8.63 0.96
C LEU A 72 -13.77 -7.18 1.27
N LEU A 73 -12.69 -6.67 0.69
CA LEU A 73 -12.17 -5.34 0.96
C LEU A 73 -12.68 -4.26 0.00
N ASP A 74 -12.73 -3.03 0.51
CA ASP A 74 -12.91 -1.85 -0.32
C ASP A 74 -11.69 -1.65 -1.25
N LYS A 75 -11.93 -1.81 -2.55
CA LYS A 75 -10.90 -2.17 -3.55
C LYS A 75 -9.93 -1.04 -3.92
N GLY A 76 -10.12 0.18 -3.39
CA GLY A 76 -9.35 1.35 -3.80
C GLY A 76 -7.93 1.39 -3.23
N LYS A 77 -7.80 1.39 -1.90
CA LYS A 77 -6.53 1.73 -1.22
C LYS A 77 -5.46 0.65 -1.35
N LYS A 78 -5.83 -0.63 -1.17
CA LYS A 78 -4.86 -1.73 -1.31
C LYS A 78 -4.38 -1.90 -2.74
N LYS A 79 -5.24 -1.60 -3.72
CA LYS A 79 -4.85 -1.60 -5.14
C LYS A 79 -3.79 -0.53 -5.43
N GLU A 80 -3.94 0.66 -4.86
CA GLU A 80 -2.95 1.74 -4.99
C GLU A 80 -1.60 1.35 -4.37
N ILE A 81 -1.62 0.81 -3.15
CA ILE A 81 -0.40 0.31 -2.48
C ILE A 81 0.26 -0.81 -3.30
N MET A 82 -0.53 -1.76 -3.83
CA MET A 82 -0.01 -2.84 -4.66
C MET A 82 0.63 -2.30 -5.94
N ASN A 83 0.03 -1.28 -6.55
CA ASN A 83 0.55 -0.65 -7.76
C ASN A 83 1.85 0.11 -7.48
N GLU A 84 1.94 0.85 -6.37
CA GLU A 84 3.18 1.52 -5.94
C GLU A 84 4.31 0.51 -5.71
N LEU A 85 4.04 -0.59 -5.00
CA LEU A 85 5.02 -1.65 -4.77
C LEU A 85 5.44 -2.37 -6.06
N TYR A 86 4.51 -2.57 -6.99
CA TYR A 86 4.82 -3.16 -8.29
C TYR A 86 5.78 -2.28 -9.08
N LEU A 87 5.50 -0.98 -9.18
CA LEU A 87 6.35 -0.04 -9.91
C LEU A 87 7.74 0.10 -9.28
N LEU A 88 7.84 0.02 -7.94
CA LEU A 88 9.12 0.09 -7.25
C LEU A 88 9.99 -1.17 -7.49
N ASN A 89 9.36 -2.34 -7.60
CA ASN A 89 10.04 -3.63 -7.79
C ASN A 89 10.11 -4.06 -9.26
N GLN A 90 9.64 -3.22 -10.19
CA GLN A 90 9.67 -3.51 -11.61
C GLN A 90 11.12 -3.43 -12.11
N GLU A 91 11.69 -4.56 -12.53
CA GLU A 91 12.95 -4.60 -13.26
C GLU A 91 12.67 -4.30 -14.74
N THR A 92 13.25 -3.23 -15.28
CA THR A 92 13.15 -2.84 -16.69
C THR A 92 14.40 -3.26 -17.46
N PRO A 93 14.35 -3.41 -18.80
CA PRO A 93 15.52 -3.77 -19.61
C PRO A 93 16.70 -2.80 -19.52
N ASP A 94 16.43 -1.56 -19.12
CA ASP A 94 17.42 -0.51 -18.93
C ASP A 94 18.13 -0.59 -17.56
N ASP A 95 17.65 -1.43 -16.63
CA ASP A 95 18.22 -1.56 -15.30
C ASP A 95 19.48 -2.45 -15.26
N GLU A 96 20.48 -2.02 -14.48
CA GLU A 96 21.71 -2.77 -14.27
C GLU A 96 21.40 -4.11 -13.55
N GLY A 97 21.54 -5.22 -14.27
CA GLY A 97 21.27 -6.56 -13.74
C GLY A 97 19.97 -7.19 -14.24
N PHE A 98 19.24 -6.54 -15.17
CA PHE A 98 18.13 -7.17 -15.87
C PHE A 98 18.61 -8.40 -16.65
N VAL A 99 17.97 -9.55 -16.42
CA VAL A 99 18.26 -10.82 -17.11
C VAL A 99 17.00 -11.25 -17.86
N TYR A 100 17.08 -11.30 -19.19
CA TYR A 100 16.05 -11.93 -20.01
C TYR A 100 15.91 -13.40 -19.61
N ASP A 101 14.66 -13.87 -19.53
CA ASP A 101 14.33 -15.25 -19.19
C ASP A 101 14.98 -15.71 -17.87
N LYS A 102 14.99 -14.84 -16.85
CA LYS A 102 15.48 -15.15 -15.49
C LYS A 102 14.79 -16.41 -14.95
N GLN A 103 15.49 -17.54 -15.06
CA GLN A 103 15.06 -18.81 -14.48
C GLN A 103 15.30 -18.75 -12.97
N VAL A 104 14.21 -18.79 -12.20
CA VAL A 104 14.25 -18.85 -10.75
C VAL A 104 13.80 -20.23 -10.33
N ASP A 105 14.70 -20.99 -9.71
CA ASP A 105 14.34 -22.23 -9.04
C ASP A 105 13.56 -21.88 -7.76
N PHE A 106 12.23 -21.89 -7.86
CA PHE A 106 11.38 -21.78 -6.69
C PHE A 106 11.71 -22.95 -5.75
N LYS A 107 12.09 -22.65 -4.51
CA LYS A 107 12.28 -23.71 -3.51
C LYS A 107 10.95 -24.42 -3.34
N HIS A 108 10.92 -25.69 -3.73
CA HIS A 108 9.73 -26.55 -3.68
C HIS A 108 9.44 -26.94 -2.22
N SER A 109 9.06 -25.97 -1.39
CA SER A 109 8.48 -26.27 -0.08
C SER A 109 6.97 -26.40 -0.27
N LEU A 110 6.52 -27.64 -0.42
CA LEU A 110 5.13 -28.06 -0.69
C LEU A 110 4.60 -27.49 -2.02
N ILE A 111 4.72 -28.25 -3.10
CA ILE A 111 3.89 -28.04 -4.28
C ILE A 111 2.46 -28.36 -3.83
N GLU A 112 1.61 -27.33 -3.70
CA GLU A 112 0.18 -27.55 -3.53
C GLU A 112 -0.34 -28.18 -4.81
N THR A 113 -0.76 -29.44 -4.72
CA THR A 113 -1.42 -30.13 -5.84
C THR A 113 -2.79 -29.49 -6.03
N CYS A 114 -2.99 -28.79 -7.14
CA CYS A 114 -4.30 -28.27 -7.52
C CYS A 114 -4.99 -29.26 -8.45
N ASP A 115 -6.33 -29.32 -8.43
CA ASP A 115 -7.13 -30.21 -9.30
C ASP A 115 -6.91 -29.95 -10.82
N TRP A 116 -6.19 -28.89 -11.18
CA TRP A 116 -5.76 -28.58 -12.54
C TRP A 116 -4.46 -29.28 -12.95
N ASP A 117 -3.67 -29.79 -12.00
CA ASP A 117 -2.44 -30.55 -12.24
C ASP A 117 -2.73 -32.01 -12.64
N ASP A 118 -3.96 -32.49 -12.39
CA ASP A 118 -4.46 -33.79 -12.82
C ASP A 118 -4.86 -33.75 -14.30
N THR A 119 -3.87 -33.59 -15.18
CA THR A 119 -4.00 -34.01 -16.58
C THR A 119 -3.41 -35.40 -16.70
N GLU A 120 -4.27 -36.41 -16.57
CA GLU A 120 -3.99 -37.77 -17.00
C GLU A 120 -3.82 -37.79 -18.54
N GLU A 121 -2.67 -37.33 -19.03
CA GLU A 121 -2.21 -37.69 -20.39
C GLU A 121 -1.55 -39.08 -20.32
N GLU A 122 -2.37 -40.14 -20.23
CA GLU A 122 -1.97 -41.49 -20.61
C GLU A 122 -1.85 -41.54 -22.14
N PHE A 123 -0.62 -41.54 -22.65
CA PHE A 123 -0.28 -41.87 -24.05
C PHE A 123 -0.08 -43.38 -24.24
#